data_AF-A0A392MMC5-F1
#
_entry.id   AF-A0A392MMC5-F1
#
_cell.length_a   1.000
_cell.length_b   1.000
_cell.length_c   1.000
_cell.angle_alpha   90.00
_cell.angle_beta   90.00
_cell.angle_gamma   90.00
#
_symmetry.space_group_name_H-M   'P 1'
#
loop_
_entity.id
_entity.type
_entity.pdbx_description
1 polymer ?
#
loop_
_entity_poly.entity_id
_entity_poly.type
_entity_poly.pdbx_seq_one_letter_code
_entity_poly.pdbx_strand_id
1 'polypeptide(L)' 'MLGRRQKLDSKAGPYSWLTYKEVYDASIQMGSAMKSRGVNPGDRCGIYGANCPEWIIAMEACNSSAVTYVPLYDTL' A
#
# COMPACT_ATOMS: atom_id res chain seq x y z
N MET A 1 0.97 4.17 13.24
CA MET A 1 0.10 5.11 12.52
C MET A 1 0.77 5.45 11.19
N LEU A 2 0.00 5.68 10.14
CA LEU A 2 0.50 5.96 8.80
C LEU A 2 -0.08 7.28 8.30
N GLY A 3 0.78 8.24 7.95
CA GLY A 3 0.40 9.62 7.71
C GLY A 3 0.50 10.04 6.26
N ARG A 4 -0.40 10.93 5.82
CA ARG A 4 -0.30 11.68 4.56
C ARG A 4 -0.51 13.17 4.82
N ARG A 5 0.34 14.00 4.20
CA ARG A 5 0.10 15.45 4.16
C ARG A 5 -1.00 15.75 3.16
N GLN A 6 -2.02 16.48 3.60
CA GLN A 6 -3.02 17.02 2.67
C GLN A 6 -2.39 18.14 1.85
N LYS A 7 -2.60 18.15 0.53
CA LYS A 7 -2.21 19.28 -0.32
C LYS A 7 -3.40 20.25 -0.35
N LEU A 8 -3.26 21.39 0.31
CA LEU A 8 -4.24 22.48 0.29
C LEU A 8 -3.62 23.64 -0.47
N ASP A 9 -4.26 24.09 -1.55
CA ASP A 9 -3.83 25.24 -2.37
C ASP A 9 -2.34 25.20 -2.76
N SER A 10 -1.88 24.04 -3.24
CA SER A 10 -0.49 23.79 -3.64
C SER A 10 0.55 23.94 -2.52
N LYS A 11 0.12 24.05 -1.26
CA LYS A 11 0.96 24.05 -0.06
C LYS A 11 0.82 22.75 0.72
N ALA A 12 1.86 22.42 1.48
CA ALA A 12 1.87 21.24 2.31
C ALA A 12 1.08 21.50 3.60
N GLY A 13 -0.13 20.95 3.67
CA GLY A 13 -1.03 21.06 4.80
C GLY A 13 -0.68 20.13 5.97
N PRO A 14 -1.58 20.01 6.96
CA PRO A 14 -1.41 19.12 8.10
C PRO A 14 -1.41 17.65 7.68
N TYR A 15 -0.91 16.80 8.57
CA TYR A 15 -1.01 15.35 8.40
C TYR A 15 -2.41 14.85 8.75
N SER A 16 -2.95 14.00 7.89
CA SER A 16 -4.02 13.07 8.23
C SER A 16 -3.39 11.71 8.54
N TRP A 17 -3.90 11.04 9.56
CA TRP A 17 -3.33 9.79 10.08
C TRP A 17 -4.32 8.65 9.99
N LEU A 18 -3.81 7.48 9.61
CA LEU A 18 -4.47 6.19 9.81
C LEU A 18 -3.90 5.53 11.06
N THR A 19 -4.77 4.94 11.85
CA THR A 19 -4.40 4.05 12.97
C THR A 19 -3.77 2.76 12.45
N TYR A 20 -3.04 2.05 13.30
CA TYR A 20 -2.50 0.73 12.93
C TYR A 20 -3.60 -0.25 12.53
N LYS A 21 -4.77 -0.19 13.20
CA LYS A 21 -5.90 -1.05 12.90
C LYS A 21 -6.48 -0.77 11.51
N GLU A 22 -6.67 0.50 11.16
CA GLU A 22 -7.17 0.86 9.82
C GLU A 22 -6.21 0.42 8.71
N VAL A 23 -4.89 0.58 8.92
CA VAL A 23 -3.88 0.10 7.97
C VAL A 23 -3.94 -1.42 7.84
N TYR A 24 -3.99 -2.14 8.97
CA TYR A 24 -4.09 -3.61 8.97
C TYR A 24 -5.35 -4.08 8.23
N ASP A 25 -6.52 -3.54 8.58
CA ASP A 25 -7.80 -3.93 7.99
C ASP A 25 -7.79 -3.67 6.47
N ALA A 26 -7.23 -2.54 6.01
CA ALA A 26 -7.06 -2.22 4.59
C ALA A 26 -6.11 -3.19 3.88
N SER A 27 -4.97 -3.55 4.49
CA SER A 27 -4.02 -4.51 3.92
C SER A 27 -4.63 -5.91 3.76
N ILE A 28 -5.37 -6.40 4.77
CA ILE A 28 -6.05 -7.71 4.71
C ILE A 28 -7.15 -7.70 3.64
N GLN A 29 -7.92 -6.60 3.54
CA GLN A 29 -8.95 -6.47 2.51
C GLN A 29 -8.33 -6.48 1.10
N MET A 30 -7.23 -5.75 0.89
CA MET A 30 -6.53 -5.72 -0.39
C MET A 30 -5.92 -7.10 -0.73
N GLY A 31 -5.28 -7.77 0.23
CA GLY A 31 -4.74 -9.12 0.01
C GLY A 31 -5.83 -10.14 -0.35
N SER A 32 -6.99 -10.07 0.31
CA SER A 32 -8.16 -10.90 -0.02
C SER A 32 -8.68 -10.62 -1.44
N ALA A 33 -8.71 -9.34 -1.83
CA ALA A 33 -9.07 -8.95 -3.19
C ALA A 33 -8.08 -9.48 -4.23
N MET A 34 -6.77 -9.37 -3.99
CA MET A 34 -5.73 -9.94 -4.85
C MET A 34 -5.93 -11.45 -5.05
N LYS A 35 -6.18 -12.20 -3.96
CA LYS A 35 -6.48 -13.63 -4.02
C LYS A 35 -7.73 -13.95 -4.84
N SER A 36 -8.80 -13.18 -4.67
CA SER A 36 -10.03 -13.35 -5.48
C SER A 36 -9.82 -13.10 -6.99
N ARG A 37 -8.73 -12.43 -7.36
CA ARG A 37 -8.33 -12.17 -8.75
C ARG A 37 -7.25 -13.14 -9.26
N GLY A 38 -6.97 -14.21 -8.50
CA GLY A 38 -6.06 -15.26 -8.92
C GLY A 38 -4.58 -14.97 -8.64
N VAL A 39 -4.27 -13.98 -7.81
CA VAL A 39 -2.90 -13.81 -7.26
C VAL A 39 -2.72 -14.79 -6.10
N ASN A 40 -1.74 -15.67 -6.20
CA ASN A 40 -1.51 -16.77 -5.28
C ASN A 40 -0.23 -16.59 -4.46
N PRO A 41 -0.11 -17.27 -3.31
CA PRO A 41 1.15 -17.39 -2.60
C PRO A 41 2.29 -17.84 -3.54
N GLY A 42 3.43 -17.14 -3.47
CA GLY A 42 4.58 -17.37 -4.35
C GLY A 42 4.60 -16.51 -5.62
N ASP A 43 3.49 -15.86 -5.98
CA ASP A 43 3.46 -14.90 -7.07
C ASP A 43 4.24 -13.62 -6.72
N ARG A 44 4.41 -12.76 -7.72
CA ARG A 44 5.07 -11.45 -7.60
C ARG A 44 4.10 -10.34 -7.96
N CYS A 45 4.14 -9.25 -7.19
CA CYS A 45 3.31 -8.06 -7.43
C CYS A 45 4.21 -6.83 -7.57
N GLY A 46 4.20 -6.20 -8.75
CA GLY A 46 4.89 -4.93 -8.97
C GLY A 46 4.12 -3.77 -8.34
N ILE A 47 4.78 -2.97 -7.50
CA ILE A 47 4.19 -1.76 -6.91
C ILE A 47 4.93 -0.55 -7.49
N TYR A 48 4.22 0.20 -8.33
CA TYR A 48 4.73 1.40 -9.00
C TYR A 48 3.96 2.63 -8.53
N GLY A 49 4.68 3.66 -8.11
CA GLY A 49 4.09 4.93 -7.70
C GLY A 49 4.97 5.69 -6.71
N ALA A 50 4.62 6.96 -6.48
CA ALA A 50 5.29 7.79 -5.50
C ALA A 50 5.07 7.26 -4.06
N ASN A 51 6.00 7.60 -3.15
CA ASN A 51 5.87 7.27 -1.74
C ASN A 51 4.57 7.85 -1.16
N CYS A 52 3.68 6.96 -0.70
CA CYS A 52 2.38 7.30 -0.13
C CYS A 52 1.88 6.18 0.80
N PRO A 53 0.87 6.43 1.65
CA PRO A 53 0.30 5.40 2.53
C PRO A 53 -0.15 4.13 1.81
N GLU A 54 -0.78 4.27 0.65
CA GLU A 54 -1.30 3.17 -0.15
C GLU A 54 -0.19 2.25 -0.64
N TRP A 55 1.00 2.79 -0.85
CA TRP A 55 2.18 2.00 -1.22
C TRP A 55 2.58 1.05 -0.07
N ILE A 56 2.55 1.54 1.17
CA ILE A 56 2.78 0.72 2.36
C ILE A 56 1.65 -0.29 2.57
N ILE A 57 0.39 0.11 2.39
CA ILE A 57 -0.76 -0.81 2.47
C ILE A 57 -0.64 -1.93 1.43
N ALA A 58 -0.25 -1.60 0.19
CA ALA A 58 -0.04 -2.58 -0.87
C ALA A 58 1.11 -3.55 -0.58
N MET A 59 2.22 -3.06 -0.01
CA MET A 59 3.30 -3.93 0.47
C MET A 59 2.79 -4.91 1.53
N GLU A 60 2.07 -4.41 2.53
CA GLU A 60 1.54 -5.27 3.60
C GLU A 60 0.47 -6.24 3.10
N ALA A 61 -0.33 -5.85 2.10
CA ALA A 61 -1.26 -6.75 1.43
C ALA A 61 -0.52 -7.93 0.77
N CYS A 62 0.61 -7.65 0.10
CA CYS A 62 1.46 -8.70 -0.48
C CYS A 62 2.02 -9.61 0.62
N ASN A 63 2.58 -9.04 1.69
CA ASN A 63 3.11 -9.79 2.83
C ASN A 63 2.05 -10.71 3.46
N SER A 64 0.83 -10.21 3.68
CA SER A 64 -0.28 -10.96 4.27
C SER A 64 -0.75 -12.14 3.41
N SER A 65 -0.46 -12.10 2.11
CA SER A 65 -0.89 -13.10 1.12
C SER A 65 0.25 -13.97 0.61
N ALA A 66 1.44 -13.89 1.23
CA ALA A 66 2.66 -14.59 0.78
C ALA A 66 3.03 -14.31 -0.69
N VAL A 67 2.79 -13.07 -1.14
CA VAL A 67 3.16 -12.56 -2.46
C VAL A 67 4.41 -11.72 -2.31
N THR A 68 5.41 -11.93 -3.16
CA THR A 68 6.63 -11.11 -3.16
C THR A 68 6.33 -9.76 -3.81
N TYR A 69 6.38 -8.67 -3.04
CA TYR A 69 6.26 -7.34 -3.62
C TYR A 69 7.56 -6.95 -4.34
N VAL A 70 7.43 -6.27 -5.47
CA VAL A 70 8.54 -5.78 -6.28
C VAL A 70 8.40 -4.26 -6.42
N PRO A 71 9.20 -3.46 -5.71
CA PRO A 71 9.13 -2.00 -5.79
C PRO A 71 9.66 -1.54 -7.15
N LEU A 72 8.87 -0.75 -7.88
CA LEU A 72 9.24 -0.18 -9.17
C LEU A 72 9.38 1.35 -9.04
N TYR A 73 10.53 1.88 -9.42
CA TYR A 73 10.83 3.31 -9.44
C TYR A 73 11.04 3.77 -10.89
N ASP A 74 10.58 4.98 -11.19
CA ASP A 74 10.71 5.63 -12.50
C ASP A 74 12.14 6.09 -12.83
N THR A 75 13.01 6.21 -11.82
CA THR A 75 14.36 6.77 -11.94
C THR A 75 15.46 5.73 -12.18
N LEU A 76 15.13 4.54 -12.69
CA LEU A 76 16.09 3.47 -12.99
C LEU A 76 16.15 3.17 -14.48
#